data_AF-X0U7T4-F1
#
_entry.id   AF-X0U7T4-F1
#
_cell.length_a   1.000
_cell.length_b   1.000
_cell.length_c   1.000
_cell.angle_alpha   90.00
_cell.angle_beta   90.00
_cell.angle_gamma   90.00
#
_symmetry.space_group_name_H-M   'P 1'
#
loop_
_entity.id
_entity.type
_entity.pdbx_description
1 polymer ?
#
loop_
_entity_poly.entity_id
_entity_poly.type
_entity_poly.pdbx_seq_one_letter_code
_entity_poly.pdbx_strand_id
1 'polypeptide(L)'
;MISFLIASISIGQLDIISIVKLILTVSLVSYGVYFYNDLMDLEDDIQNMELGNPVPASRPIGRGLVTKQQLKQFIVVASVAGLVFAYSINYLVLVIQVIYLGLGFIYSTN
;
A
#
# COMPACT_ATOMS: atom_id res chain seq x y z
N MET A 1 -3.54 -5.17 -8.53
CA MET A 1 -3.73 -6.28 -9.49
C MET A 1 -2.50 -6.55 -10.35
N ILE A 2 -1.88 -5.54 -10.99
CA ILE A 2 -0.69 -5.75 -11.84
C ILE A 2 0.51 -6.26 -11.03
N SER A 3 0.78 -5.72 -9.83
CA SER A 3 1.87 -6.20 -8.96
C SER A 3 1.72 -7.68 -8.57
N PHE A 4 0.48 -8.12 -8.28
CA PHE A 4 0.17 -9.52 -8.01
C PHE A 4 0.46 -10.41 -9.21
N LEU A 5 0.01 -10.00 -10.40
CA LEU A 5 0.22 -10.77 -11.62
C LEU A 5 1.72 -10.95 -11.92
N ILE A 6 2.49 -9.85 -11.88
CA ILE A 6 3.94 -9.89 -12.17
C ILE A 6 4.69 -10.71 -11.11
N ALA A 7 4.34 -10.54 -9.83
CA ALA A 7 4.95 -11.30 -8.76
C ALA A 7 4.58 -12.80 -8.82
N SER A 8 3.36 -13.15 -9.23
CA SER A 8 2.94 -14.55 -9.39
C SER A 8 3.71 -15.29 -10.48
N ILE A 9 4.03 -14.61 -11.60
CA ILE A 9 4.86 -15.16 -12.69
C ILE A 9 6.32 -15.38 -12.24
N SER A 10 6.74 -14.62 -11.23
CA SER A 10 8.10 -14.68 -10.68
C SER A 10 8.30 -15.81 -9.65
N ILE A 11 7.25 -16.55 -9.29
CA ILE A 11 7.28 -17.70 -8.38
C ILE A 11 7.34 -18.97 -9.23
N GLY A 12 8.55 -19.45 -9.53
CA GLY A 12 8.73 -20.57 -10.47
C GLY A 12 7.94 -21.84 -10.13
N GLN A 13 7.67 -22.11 -8.84
CA GLN A 13 6.84 -23.24 -8.39
C GLN A 13 5.80 -22.75 -7.38
N LEU A 14 4.53 -22.82 -7.75
CA LEU A 14 3.41 -22.35 -6.92
C LEU A 14 2.99 -23.44 -5.93
N ASP A 15 3.41 -23.31 -4.68
CA ASP A 15 2.84 -24.04 -3.55
C ASP A 15 1.89 -23.14 -2.73
N ILE A 16 1.08 -23.76 -1.88
CA ILE A 16 0.07 -23.05 -1.07
C ILE A 16 0.74 -21.98 -0.18
N ILE A 17 1.92 -22.28 0.36
CA ILE A 17 2.67 -21.37 1.23
C ILE A 17 3.10 -20.12 0.45
N SER A 18 3.62 -20.28 -0.77
CA SER A 18 4.01 -19.16 -1.63
C SER A 18 2.83 -18.32 -2.07
N ILE A 19 1.66 -18.94 -2.32
CA ILE A 19 0.42 -18.21 -2.63
C ILE A 19 0.00 -17.33 -1.45
N VAL A 20 0.00 -17.89 -0.23
CA VAL A 20 -0.35 -17.13 0.99
C VAL A 20 0.64 -15.99 1.21
N LYS A 21 1.95 -16.26 1.12
CA LYS A 21 2.98 -15.22 1.21
C LYS A 21 2.79 -14.13 0.16
N LEU A 22 2.42 -14.49 -1.06
CA LEU A 22 2.20 -13.54 -2.15
C LEU A 22 0.99 -12.63 -1.86
N ILE A 23 -0.12 -13.20 -1.41
CA ILE A 23 -1.32 -12.42 -1.02
C ILE A 23 -0.94 -11.45 0.09
N LEU A 24 -0.29 -11.92 1.16
CA LEU A 24 0.14 -11.07 2.27
C LEU A 24 1.08 -9.96 1.80
N THR A 25 2.07 -10.30 0.96
CA THR A 25 3.02 -9.35 0.38
C THR A 25 2.29 -8.23 -0.35
N VAL A 26 1.42 -8.58 -1.31
CA VAL A 26 0.74 -7.59 -2.13
C VAL A 26 -0.22 -6.76 -1.30
N SER A 27 -1.00 -7.38 -0.42
CA SER A 27 -1.94 -6.65 0.45
C SER A 27 -1.22 -5.63 1.33
N LEU A 28 -0.15 -6.04 2.01
CA LEU A 28 0.58 -5.17 2.94
C LEU A 28 1.31 -4.03 2.24
N VAL A 29 1.96 -4.31 1.09
CA VAL A 29 2.61 -3.26 0.29
C VAL A 29 1.57 -2.30 -0.30
N SER A 30 0.45 -2.81 -0.83
CA SER A 30 -0.64 -1.97 -1.32
C SER A 30 -1.25 -1.10 -0.21
N TYR A 31 -1.40 -1.63 1.01
CA TYR A 31 -1.81 -0.79 2.14
C TYR A 31 -0.83 0.35 2.41
N GLY A 32 0.48 0.08 2.33
CA GLY A 32 1.50 1.12 2.41
C GLY A 32 1.28 2.24 1.38
N VAL A 33 1.11 1.87 0.11
CA VAL A 33 0.88 2.83 -0.99
C VAL A 33 -0.41 3.62 -0.81
N TYR A 34 -1.55 2.93 -0.65
CA TYR A 34 -2.86 3.60 -0.60
C TYR A 34 -3.03 4.47 0.65
N PHE A 35 -2.55 4.03 1.81
CA PHE A 35 -2.66 4.85 3.02
C PHE A 35 -1.65 6.00 3.05
N TYR A 36 -0.51 5.85 2.38
CA TYR A 36 0.37 7.00 2.14
C TYR A 36 -0.30 8.03 1.24
N ASN A 37 -0.99 7.57 0.19
CA ASN A 37 -1.82 8.43 -0.66
C ASN A 37 -2.89 9.17 0.16
N ASP A 38 -3.64 8.44 0.99
CA ASP A 38 -4.63 9.04 1.91
C ASP A 38 -4.04 10.07 2.87
N LEU A 39 -2.77 9.93 3.24
CA LEU A 39 -2.09 10.87 4.12
C LEU A 39 -1.69 12.15 3.38
N MET A 40 -1.26 12.04 2.12
CA MET A 40 -0.82 13.17 1.31
C MET A 40 -2.01 13.99 0.80
N ASP A 41 -3.04 13.32 0.29
CA ASP A 41 -4.23 13.98 -0.28
C ASP A 41 -5.14 14.62 0.79
N LEU A 42 -4.94 14.31 2.06
CA LEU A 42 -5.87 14.67 3.15
C LEU A 42 -6.23 16.16 3.17
N GLU A 43 -5.25 17.04 2.98
CA GLU A 43 -5.48 18.49 3.06
C GLU A 43 -6.24 19.00 1.83
N ASP A 44 -5.93 18.47 0.65
CA ASP A 44 -6.61 18.80 -0.60
C ASP A 44 -8.04 18.25 -0.62
N ASP A 45 -8.27 17.04 -0.11
CA ASP A 45 -9.59 16.43 -0.01
C ASP A 45 -10.53 17.24 0.90
N ILE A 46 -10.00 17.70 2.04
CA ILE A 46 -10.72 18.53 3.00
C ILE A 46 -11.05 19.89 2.39
N GLN A 47 -10.09 20.51 1.69
CA GLN A 47 -10.27 21.85 1.11
C GLN A 47 -11.21 21.85 -0.10
N ASN A 48 -11.11 20.83 -0.96
CA ASN A 48 -11.86 20.77 -2.22
C ASN A 48 -13.24 20.11 -2.10
N MET A 49 -13.64 19.70 -0.89
CA MET A 49 -14.88 18.97 -0.63
C MET A 49 -15.18 17.88 -1.68
N GLU A 50 -14.21 16.96 -1.86
CA GLU A 50 -14.17 15.94 -2.94
C GLU A 50 -15.54 15.75 -3.64
N LEU A 51 -15.66 16.31 -4.85
CA LEU A 51 -16.76 16.07 -5.79
C LEU A 51 -18.17 16.49 -5.32
N GLY A 52 -18.28 17.51 -4.45
CA GLY A 52 -19.58 18.01 -3.99
C GLY A 52 -20.26 17.10 -2.97
N ASN A 53 -19.49 16.22 -2.34
CA ASN A 53 -19.98 15.37 -1.26
C ASN A 53 -20.01 16.18 0.04
N PRO A 54 -21.16 16.33 0.72
CA PRO A 54 -21.26 17.08 1.98
C PRO A 54 -20.46 16.46 3.14
N VAL A 55 -19.85 15.29 2.92
CA VAL A 55 -18.89 14.67 3.83
C VAL A 55 -17.53 14.60 3.12
N PRO A 56 -16.68 15.64 3.21
CA PRO A 56 -15.40 15.78 2.50
C PRO A 56 -14.29 14.84 3.05
N ALA A 57 -14.70 13.74 3.67
CA ALA A 57 -13.89 12.87 4.50
C ALA A 57 -14.56 11.49 4.57
N SER A 58 -14.69 10.80 3.45
CA SER A 58 -15.08 9.37 3.51
C SER A 58 -13.97 8.53 4.15
N ARG A 59 -12.72 8.96 3.99
CA ARG A 59 -11.50 8.34 4.52
C ARG A 59 -11.48 8.39 6.05
N PRO A 60 -11.08 7.30 6.75
CA PRO A 60 -11.07 7.26 8.22
C PRO A 60 -10.27 8.38 8.89
N ILE A 61 -9.16 8.80 8.27
CA ILE A 61 -8.30 9.89 8.76
C ILE A 61 -9.01 11.25 8.67
N GLY A 62 -9.74 11.53 7.58
CA GLY A 62 -10.52 12.78 7.45
C GLY A 62 -11.67 12.88 8.47
N ARG A 63 -12.18 11.73 8.94
CA ARG A 63 -13.23 11.66 9.98
C ARG A 63 -12.69 11.76 11.41
N GLY A 64 -11.37 11.82 11.59
CA GLY A 64 -10.74 11.76 12.90
C GLY A 64 -10.87 10.40 13.60
N LEU A 65 -11.24 9.33 12.90
CA LEU A 65 -11.28 7.97 13.45
C LEU A 65 -9.87 7.40 13.66
N VAL A 66 -8.89 7.93 12.91
CA VAL A 66 -7.48 7.57 12.99
C VAL A 66 -6.65 8.85 12.95
N THR A 67 -5.66 8.96 13.83
CA THR A 67 -4.73 10.10 13.84
C THR A 67 -3.71 10.00 12.71
N LYS A 68 -3.18 11.14 12.23
CA LYS A 68 -2.05 11.20 11.27
C LYS A 68 -0.88 10.31 11.72
N GLN A 69 -0.58 10.29 13.02
CA GLN A 69 0.53 9.50 13.57
C GLN A 69 0.26 7.98 13.51
N GLN A 70 -0.95 7.54 13.86
CA GLN A 70 -1.33 6.12 13.75
C GLN A 70 -1.26 5.64 12.29
N LEU A 71 -1.74 6.46 11.35
CA LEU A 71 -1.69 6.12 9.93
C LEU A 71 -0.24 6.01 9.44
N LYS A 72 0.64 6.97 9.81
CA LYS A 72 2.08 6.92 9.50
C LYS A 72 2.74 5.64 10.02
N GLN A 73 2.47 5.28 11.28
CA GLN A 73 3.01 4.05 11.87
C GLN A 73 2.51 2.81 11.12
N PHE A 74 1.22 2.76 10.80
CA PHE A 74 0.64 1.66 10.05
C PHE A 74 1.26 1.53 8.65
N ILE A 75 1.43 2.63 7.91
CA ILE A 75 2.09 2.65 6.60
C ILE A 75 3.49 2.04 6.68
N VAL A 76 4.30 2.47 7.65
CA VAL A 76 5.67 1.97 7.83
C VAL A 76 5.66 0.48 8.17
N VAL A 77 4.85 0.07 9.15
CA VAL A 77 4.79 -1.33 9.59
C VAL A 77 4.29 -2.25 8.47
N ALA A 78 3.21 -1.87 7.77
CA ALA A 78 2.67 -2.64 6.66
C ALA A 78 3.66 -2.74 5.50
N SER A 79 4.29 -1.63 5.11
CA SER A 79 5.29 -1.62 4.03
C SER A 79 6.48 -2.51 4.35
N VAL A 80 7.06 -2.38 5.55
CA VAL A 80 8.21 -3.19 5.98
C VAL A 80 7.82 -4.66 6.07
N ALA A 81 6.69 -4.99 6.70
CA ALA A 81 6.22 -6.38 6.80
C ALA A 81 5.97 -6.99 5.41
N GLY A 82 5.34 -6.24 4.50
CA GLY A 82 5.13 -6.67 3.12
C GLY A 82 6.43 -6.96 2.37
N LEU A 83 7.45 -6.12 2.53
CA LEU A 83 8.78 -6.36 1.94
C LEU A 83 9.51 -7.55 2.57
N VAL A 84 9.34 -7.80 3.88
CA VAL A 84 9.87 -9.00 4.55
C VAL A 84 9.23 -10.27 3.97
N PHE A 85 7.90 -10.28 3.76
CA PHE A 85 7.25 -11.39 3.08
C PHE A 85 7.74 -11.55 1.64
N ALA A 86 7.90 -10.45 0.91
CA ALA A 86 8.42 -10.46 -0.47
C ALA A 86 9.81 -11.12 -0.54
N TYR A 87 10.72 -10.73 0.35
CA TYR A 87 12.06 -11.31 0.46
C TYR A 87 12.02 -12.82 0.76
N SER A 88 11.06 -13.26 1.59
CA SER A 88 10.86 -14.68 1.93
C SER A 88 10.31 -15.55 0.79
N ILE A 89 9.91 -14.94 -0.33
CA ILE A 89 9.48 -15.63 -1.56
C ILE A 89 10.70 -15.79 -2.48
N ASN A 90 11.23 -14.66 -2.99
CA ASN A 90 12.51 -14.60 -3.69
C ASN A 90 12.94 -13.14 -3.93
N TYR A 91 14.18 -12.96 -4.37
CA TYR A 91 14.76 -11.64 -4.63
C TYR A 91 14.01 -10.84 -5.71
N LEU A 92 13.51 -11.49 -6.75
CA LEU A 92 12.79 -10.81 -7.83
C LEU A 92 11.47 -10.21 -7.35
N VAL A 93 10.70 -10.96 -6.54
CA VAL A 93 9.46 -10.47 -5.92
C VAL A 93 9.74 -9.29 -5.00
N LEU A 94 10.83 -9.33 -4.20
CA LEU A 94 11.25 -8.18 -3.41
C LEU A 94 11.48 -6.93 -4.27
N VAL A 95 12.26 -7.05 -5.35
CA VAL A 95 12.56 -5.91 -6.25
C VAL A 95 11.28 -5.33 -6.85
N ILE A 96 10.37 -6.19 -7.32
CA ILE A 96 9.07 -5.75 -7.88
C ILE A 96 8.27 -4.95 -6.84
N GLN A 97 8.22 -5.41 -5.60
CA GLN A 97 7.45 -4.75 -4.54
C GLN A 97 8.11 -3.45 -4.06
N VAL A 98 9.45 -3.38 -4.01
CA VAL A 98 10.17 -2.14 -3.73
C VAL A 98 9.89 -1.09 -4.81
N ILE A 99 9.94 -1.48 -6.09
CA ILE A 99 9.63 -0.58 -7.21
C ILE A 99 8.17 -0.12 -7.12
N TYR A 100 7.23 -1.03 -6.88
CA TYR A 100 5.82 -0.69 -6.75
C TYR A 100 5.56 0.28 -5.59
N LEU A 101 6.16 0.05 -4.42
CA LEU A 101 6.07 0.94 -3.27
C LEU A 101 6.65 2.33 -3.59
N GLY A 102 7.85 2.36 -4.19
CA GLY A 102 8.51 3.61 -4.59
C GLY A 102 7.70 4.41 -5.60
N LEU A 103 7.17 3.77 -6.64
CA LEU A 103 6.27 4.41 -7.60
C LEU A 103 5.01 4.95 -6.94
N GLY A 104 4.41 4.18 -6.01
CA GLY A 104 3.25 4.61 -5.25
C GLY A 104 3.51 5.87 -4.42
N PHE A 105 4.66 5.92 -3.72
CA PHE A 105 5.01 7.09 -2.91
C PHE A 105 5.34 8.31 -3.77
N ILE A 106 6.05 8.12 -4.89
CA ILE A 106 6.33 9.20 -5.85
C ILE A 106 5.01 9.74 -6.42
N TYR A 107 4.09 8.85 -6.79
CA TYR A 107 2.78 9.24 -7.30
C TYR A 107 2.02 10.13 -6.33
N SER A 108 2.00 9.78 -5.04
CA SER A 108 1.27 10.54 -4.02
C SER A 108 1.96 11.81 -3.52
N THR A 109 3.20 12.10 -3.91
CA THR A 109 3.97 13.27 -3.42
C THR A 109 4.09 14.36 -4.49
N ASN A 110 3.51 14.18 -5.67
CA ASN A 110 3.47 15.15 -6.76
C ASN A 110 2.07 15.75 -6.90
#